data_AF-A0A2N5ABT7-F1
#
_entry.id   AF-A0A2N5ABT7-F1
#
_cell.length_a   1.000
_cell.length_b   1.000
_cell.length_c   1.000
_cell.angle_alpha   90.00
_cell.angle_beta   90.00
_cell.angle_gamma   90.00
#
_symmetry.space_group_name_H-M   'P 1'
#
loop_
_entity.id
_entity.type
_entity.pdbx_description
1 polymer ?
#
loop_
_entity_poly.entity_id
_entity_poly.type
_entity_poly.pdbx_seq_one_letter_code
_entity_poly.pdbx_strand_id
1 'polypeptide(L)'
;IARQSMVTIDELTQYRLIALTESVGLQRHMNAMFKTAGRQVHPAYRCNLFSTAMSLSQAGLGISFMTEFAAREAIAHGILKAVPIDHPIASSAQCHLLRNSNRRFPPAAHHMWR
;
A
#
# COMPACT_ATOMS: atom_id res chain seq x y z
N ILE A 1 -14.46 -0.88 -8.82
CA ILE A 1 -13.03 -1.21 -8.64
C ILE A 1 -12.71 -2.71 -8.45
N ALA A 2 -13.31 -3.46 -7.51
CA ALA A 2 -12.87 -4.85 -7.21
C ALA A 2 -12.99 -5.86 -8.36
N ARG A 3 -13.76 -5.57 -9.42
CA ARG A 3 -13.82 -6.42 -10.63
C ARG A 3 -12.72 -6.11 -11.64
N GLN A 4 -12.03 -4.98 -11.51
CA GLN A 4 -10.95 -4.58 -12.41
C GLN A 4 -9.68 -5.40 -12.13
N SER A 5 -8.88 -5.62 -13.18
CA SER A 5 -7.54 -6.22 -13.09
C SER A 5 -6.47 -5.20 -12.70
N MET A 6 -6.72 -3.92 -12.98
CA MET A 6 -5.82 -2.80 -12.71
C MET A 6 -6.64 -1.50 -12.70
N VAL A 7 -6.14 -0.44 -12.05
CA VAL A 7 -6.80 0.86 -11.97
C VAL A 7 -5.82 2.01 -12.22
N THR A 8 -6.25 3.03 -12.95
CA THR A 8 -5.47 4.24 -13.19
C THR A 8 -5.64 5.26 -12.05
N ILE A 9 -4.73 6.25 -11.97
CA ILE A 9 -4.87 7.36 -11.02
C ILE A 9 -6.15 8.16 -11.28
N ASP A 10 -6.53 8.34 -12.53
CA ASP A 10 -7.73 9.09 -12.92
C ASP A 10 -9.01 8.39 -12.44
N GLU A 11 -9.11 7.07 -12.61
CA GLU A 11 -10.23 6.29 -12.08
C GLU A 11 -10.27 6.35 -10.54
N LEU A 12 -9.12 6.32 -9.86
CA LEU A 12 -9.07 6.41 -8.39
C LEU A 12 -9.68 7.72 -7.85
N THR A 13 -9.61 8.82 -8.60
CA THR A 13 -10.24 10.09 -8.19
C THR A 13 -11.76 10.01 -8.05
N GLN A 14 -12.39 9.01 -8.67
CA GLN A 14 -13.83 8.82 -8.65
C GLN A 14 -14.34 8.09 -7.40
N TYR A 15 -13.44 7.62 -6.54
CA TYR A 15 -13.79 6.82 -5.37
C TYR A 15 -13.46 7.52 -4.06
N ARG A 16 -14.10 7.07 -2.97
CA ARG A 16 -13.79 7.52 -1.61
C ARG A 16 -12.46 6.91 -1.17
N LEU A 17 -11.40 7.72 -1.17
CA LEU A 17 -10.06 7.28 -0.80
C LEU A 17 -9.82 7.39 0.71
N ILE A 18 -9.13 6.41 1.27
CA ILE A 18 -8.64 6.39 2.65
C ILE A 18 -7.14 6.61 2.57
N ALA A 19 -6.70 7.79 3.01
CA ALA A 19 -5.29 8.16 3.04
C ALA A 19 -4.66 7.86 4.40
N LEU A 20 -3.37 7.61 4.38
CA LEU A 20 -2.54 7.58 5.58
C LEU A 20 -1.97 8.98 5.84
N THR A 21 -1.44 9.20 7.05
CA THR A 21 -0.68 10.42 7.37
C THR A 21 0.64 10.46 6.59
N GLU A 22 1.15 11.67 6.32
CA GLU A 22 2.36 11.87 5.50
C GLU A 22 3.65 11.28 6.11
N SER A 23 3.63 10.98 7.41
CA SER A 23 4.70 10.24 8.11
C SER A 23 4.88 8.82 7.57
N VAL A 24 3.85 8.25 6.93
CA VAL A 24 3.93 6.90 6.36
C VAL A 24 4.62 6.98 4.99
N GLY A 25 5.71 6.22 4.82
CA GLY A 25 6.47 6.20 3.57
C GLY A 25 5.62 5.91 2.33
N LEU A 26 4.63 5.02 2.45
CA LEU A 26 3.72 4.68 1.35
C LEU A 26 2.81 5.84 0.95
N GLN A 27 2.37 6.68 1.91
CA GLN A 27 1.57 7.86 1.60
C GLN A 27 2.32 8.83 0.69
N ARG A 28 3.63 8.96 0.88
CA ARG A 28 4.48 9.80 0.00
C ARG A 28 4.50 9.27 -1.44
N HIS A 29 4.52 7.95 -1.63
CA HIS A 29 4.43 7.35 -2.96
C HIS A 29 3.07 7.60 -3.60
N MET A 30 1.98 7.44 -2.82
CA MET A 30 0.64 7.79 -3.27
C MET A 30 0.55 9.25 -3.72
N ASN A 31 0.98 10.18 -2.87
CA ASN A 31 1.01 11.61 -3.20
C ASN A 31 1.84 11.88 -4.47
N ALA A 32 2.98 11.21 -4.65
CA ALA A 32 3.80 11.33 -5.84
C ALA A 32 3.07 10.86 -7.11
N MET A 33 2.35 9.72 -7.06
CA MET A 33 1.56 9.22 -8.19
C MET A 33 0.46 10.20 -8.62
N PHE A 34 -0.27 10.76 -7.66
CA PHE A 34 -1.30 11.76 -7.97
C PHE A 34 -0.69 13.06 -8.53
N LYS A 35 0.46 13.48 -7.97
CA LYS A 35 1.20 14.65 -8.46
C LYS A 35 1.69 14.46 -9.89
N THR A 36 2.26 13.31 -10.25
CA THR A 36 2.71 13.01 -11.63
C THR A 36 1.55 12.95 -12.61
N ALA A 37 0.37 12.55 -12.18
CA ALA A 37 -0.86 12.58 -12.98
C ALA A 37 -1.52 13.98 -13.04
N GLY A 38 -0.98 15.00 -12.37
CA GLY A 38 -1.60 16.33 -12.31
C GLY A 38 -2.95 16.35 -11.57
N ARG A 39 -3.20 15.37 -10.70
CA ARG A 39 -4.44 15.21 -9.94
C ARG A 39 -4.25 15.60 -8.48
N GLN A 40 -5.31 16.14 -7.88
CA GLN A 40 -5.37 16.36 -6.43
C GLN A 40 -6.09 15.20 -5.75
N VAL A 41 -5.62 14.84 -4.55
CA VAL A 41 -6.27 13.84 -3.68
C VAL A 41 -7.06 14.54 -2.60
N HIS A 42 -8.35 14.24 -2.54
CA HIS A 42 -9.23 14.61 -1.44
C HIS A 42 -9.70 13.33 -0.74
N PRO A 43 -8.97 12.86 0.29
CA PRO A 43 -9.32 11.61 0.93
C PRO A 43 -10.55 11.82 1.80
N ALA A 44 -11.49 10.87 1.74
CA ALA A 44 -12.69 10.84 2.57
C ALA A 44 -12.35 10.55 4.04
N TYR A 45 -11.27 9.81 4.28
CA TYR A 45 -10.77 9.48 5.61
C TYR A 45 -9.26 9.60 5.66
N ARG A 46 -8.72 10.03 6.81
CA ARG A 46 -7.30 10.02 7.12
C ARG A 46 -7.06 9.22 8.40
N CYS A 47 -6.04 8.37 8.38
CA CYS A 47 -5.61 7.60 9.55
C CYS A 47 -4.08 7.42 9.55
N ASN A 48 -3.51 6.92 10.64
CA ASN A 48 -2.06 6.74 10.81
C ASN A 48 -1.64 5.26 10.88
N LEU A 49 -2.57 4.33 10.72
CA LEU A 49 -2.35 2.88 10.82
C LEU A 49 -2.97 2.16 9.62
N PHE A 50 -2.22 1.20 9.07
CA PHE A 50 -2.72 0.33 8.00
C PHE A 50 -3.90 -0.52 8.45
N SER A 51 -3.90 -1.00 9.70
CA SER A 51 -5.02 -1.78 10.26
C SER A 51 -6.32 -0.98 10.25
N THR A 52 -6.30 0.28 10.68
CA THR A 52 -7.47 1.18 10.63
C THR A 52 -7.94 1.39 9.19
N ALA A 53 -7.02 1.67 8.26
CA ALA A 53 -7.35 1.85 6.85
C ALA A 53 -8.00 0.57 6.25
N MET A 54 -7.50 -0.59 6.65
CA MET A 54 -8.02 -1.89 6.25
C MET A 54 -9.42 -2.12 6.82
N SER A 55 -9.66 -1.89 8.10
CA SER A 55 -10.99 -2.03 8.72
C SER A 55 -12.02 -1.09 8.08
N LEU A 56 -11.64 0.15 7.76
CA LEU A 56 -12.51 1.08 7.01
C LEU A 56 -12.84 0.55 5.61
N SER A 57 -11.88 -0.09 4.94
CA SER A 57 -12.10 -0.69 3.62
C SER A 57 -12.99 -1.93 3.70
N GLN A 58 -12.80 -2.78 4.71
CA GLN A 58 -13.65 -3.95 4.98
C GLN A 58 -15.10 -3.55 5.29
N ALA A 59 -15.30 -2.43 5.99
CA ALA A 59 -16.61 -1.85 6.24
C ALA A 59 -17.24 -1.17 5.01
N GLY A 60 -16.55 -1.14 3.86
CA GLY A 60 -17.05 -0.53 2.62
C GLY A 60 -17.04 1.01 2.62
N LEU A 61 -16.31 1.64 3.53
CA LEU A 61 -16.30 3.12 3.66
C LEU A 61 -15.38 3.80 2.63
N GLY A 62 -14.48 3.04 2.00
CA GLY A 62 -13.59 3.57 0.96
C GLY A 62 -12.53 2.56 0.52
N ILE A 63 -11.58 3.06 -0.26
CA ILE A 63 -10.45 2.30 -0.79
C ILE A 63 -9.18 2.80 -0.12
N SER A 64 -8.41 1.90 0.48
CA SER A 64 -7.12 2.19 1.10
C SER A 64 -5.96 1.78 0.20
N PHE A 65 -4.82 2.44 0.42
CA PHE A 65 -3.57 2.17 -0.30
C PHE A 65 -2.60 1.46 0.63
N MET A 66 -2.19 0.26 0.26
CA MET A 66 -1.20 -0.54 0.97
C MET A 66 -0.51 -1.52 0.02
N THR A 67 0.57 -2.14 0.47
CA THR A 67 1.17 -3.27 -0.25
C THR A 67 0.25 -4.48 -0.13
N GLU A 68 0.23 -5.34 -1.13
CA GLU A 68 -0.50 -6.61 -1.08
C GLU A 68 -0.07 -7.45 0.13
N PHE A 69 1.22 -7.42 0.47
CA PHE A 69 1.77 -8.09 1.64
C PHE A 69 1.11 -7.63 2.96
N ALA A 70 0.86 -6.33 3.12
CA ALA A 70 0.22 -5.80 4.33
C ALA A 70 -1.25 -6.26 4.47
N ALA A 71 -1.94 -6.51 3.35
CA ALA A 71 -3.32 -6.99 3.31
C ALA A 71 -3.45 -8.51 3.13
N ARG A 72 -2.35 -9.26 3.18
CA ARG A 72 -2.29 -10.66 2.76
C ARG A 72 -3.34 -11.55 3.41
N GLU A 73 -3.57 -11.42 4.72
CA GLU A 73 -4.57 -12.23 5.43
C GLU A 73 -5.99 -11.90 4.97
N ALA A 74 -6.35 -10.61 4.90
CA ALA A 74 -7.67 -10.19 4.45
C ALA A 74 -7.94 -10.61 2.99
N ILE A 75 -6.91 -10.63 2.15
CA ILE A 75 -6.99 -11.12 0.76
C ILE A 75 -7.14 -12.64 0.72
N ALA A 76 -6.34 -13.38 1.51
CA ALA A 76 -6.41 -14.83 1.57
C ALA A 76 -7.79 -15.32 2.06
N HIS A 77 -8.42 -14.57 2.96
CA HIS A 77 -9.79 -14.85 3.43
C HIS A 77 -10.89 -14.32 2.50
N GLY A 78 -10.55 -13.69 1.37
CA GLY A 78 -11.52 -13.15 0.41
C GLY A 78 -12.31 -11.95 0.92
N ILE A 79 -11.90 -11.33 2.03
CA ILE A 79 -12.55 -10.16 2.63
C ILE A 79 -12.22 -8.90 1.82
N LEU A 80 -10.97 -8.80 1.38
CA LEU A 80 -10.48 -7.71 0.54
C LEU A 80 -9.87 -8.25 -0.75
N LYS A 81 -9.76 -7.38 -1.75
CA LYS A 81 -9.05 -7.67 -2.99
C LYS A 81 -8.04 -6.56 -3.27
N ALA A 82 -6.78 -6.93 -3.50
CA ALA A 82 -5.80 -6.01 -4.04
C ALA A 82 -6.11 -5.73 -5.53
N VAL A 83 -6.16 -4.45 -5.89
CA VAL A 83 -6.26 -4.00 -7.27
C VAL A 83 -4.98 -3.22 -7.57
N PRO A 84 -4.11 -3.73 -8.46
CA PRO A 84 -2.89 -3.04 -8.87
C PRO A 84 -3.19 -1.66 -9.47
N ILE A 85 -2.29 -0.71 -9.22
CA ILE A 85 -2.37 0.63 -9.79
C ILE A 85 -1.49 0.66 -11.03
N ASP A 86 -2.05 1.14 -12.16
CA ASP A 86 -1.33 1.36 -13.41
C ASP A 86 -0.44 2.60 -13.30
N HIS A 87 0.68 2.47 -12.59
CA HIS A 87 1.65 3.55 -12.44
C HIS A 87 3.05 3.01 -12.14
N PRO A 88 4.13 3.52 -12.76
CA PRO A 88 5.49 3.03 -12.53
C PRO A 88 5.92 3.01 -11.06
N ILE A 89 5.55 4.03 -10.29
CA ILE A 89 5.82 4.12 -8.84
C ILE A 89 5.16 2.97 -8.04
N ALA A 90 4.00 2.46 -8.48
CA ALA A 90 3.32 1.36 -7.80
C ALA A 90 4.05 0.02 -7.98
N SER A 91 4.77 -0.14 -9.09
CA SER A 91 5.56 -1.34 -9.40
C SER A 91 6.96 -1.37 -8.77
N SER A 92 7.43 -0.27 -8.17
CA SER A 92 8.83 -0.14 -7.73
C SER A 92 9.08 -0.51 -6.26
N ALA A 93 8.10 -1.06 -5.55
CA ALA A 93 8.27 -1.41 -4.14
C ALA A 93 9.25 -2.57 -3.96
N GLN A 94 10.30 -2.37 -3.18
CA GLN A 94 11.33 -3.37 -2.89
C GLN A 94 11.49 -3.57 -1.38
N CYS A 95 11.77 -4.81 -0.97
CA CYS A 95 12.15 -5.15 0.39
C CYS A 95 13.64 -5.47 0.41
N HIS A 96 14.39 -4.83 1.31
CA HIS A 96 15.83 -5.02 1.43
C HIS A 96 16.18 -5.56 2.80
N LEU A 97 17.05 -6.59 2.84
CA LEU A 97 17.69 -7.02 4.07
C LEU A 97 18.95 -6.19 4.30
N LEU A 98 18.97 -5.46 5.41
CA LEU A 98 20.12 -4.67 5.81
C LEU A 98 20.93 -5.40 6.88
N ARG A 99 22.24 -5.50 6.66
CA ARG A 99 23.20 -5.98 7.67
C ARG A 99 24.36 -5.01 7.78
N ASN A 100 24.95 -4.93 8.97
CA ASN A 100 26.21 -4.22 9.11
C ASN A 100 27.28 -4.95 8.28
N SER A 101 27.99 -4.22 7.42
CA SER A 101 29.04 -4.79 6.55
C SER A 101 30.14 -5.48 7.36
N ASN A 102 30.44 -4.95 8.54
CA ASN A 102 31.51 -5.42 9.43
C ASN A 102 31.07 -6.56 10.36
N ARG A 103 29.82 -7.03 10.27
CA ARG A 103 29.33 -8.14 11.10
C ARG A 103 28.75 -9.26 10.23
N ARG A 104 29.11 -10.50 10.60
CA ARG A 104 28.44 -11.70 10.06
C ARG A 104 27.08 -11.85 10.71
N PHE A 105 26.15 -12.49 10.00
CA PHE A 105 24.90 -12.92 10.64
C PHE A 105 25.21 -13.95 11.73
N PRO A 106 24.66 -13.80 12.95
CA PRO A 106 24.63 -14.89 13.92
C PRO A 106 23.96 -16.13 13.31
N PRO A 107 24.27 -17.35 13.80
CA PRO A 107 23.72 -18.59 13.23
C PRO A 107 22.19 -18.58 13.07
N ALA A 108 21.45 -18.07 14.06
CA ALA A 108 19.99 -17.95 13.99
C ALA A 108 19.50 -17.00 12.89
N ALA A 109 20.10 -15.81 12.76
CA ALA A 109 19.75 -14.86 11.72
C ALA A 109 20.16 -15.36 10.32
N HIS A 110 21.28 -16.08 10.23
CA HIS A 110 21.71 -16.70 8.99
C HIS A 110 20.78 -17.84 8.57
N HIS A 111 20.25 -18.60 9.53
CA HIS A 111 19.22 -19.62 9.27
C HIS A 111 17.91 -18.99 8.80
N MET A 112 17.45 -17.90 9.42
CA MET A 112 16.24 -17.17 8.97
C MET A 112 16.37 -16.53 7.58
N TRP A 113 17.60 -16.30 7.11
CA TRP A 113 17.86 -15.72 5.80
C TRP A 113 17.84 -16.74 4.65
N ARG A 114 18.20 -18.01 4.91
CA ARG A 114 18.18 -19.06 3.89
C ARG A 114 16.76 -19.48 3.59
#